data_AF-A0A376TWT5-F1
#
_entry.id   AF-A0A376TWT5-F1
#
_cell.length_a   1.000
_cell.length_b   1.000
_cell.length_c   1.000
_cell.angle_alpha   90.00
_cell.angle_beta   90.00
_cell.angle_gamma   90.00
#
_symmetry.space_group_name_H-M   'P 1'
#
loop_
_entity.id
_entity.type
_entity.pdbx_description
1 polymer ?
#
loop_
_entity_poly.entity_id
_entity_poly.type
_entity_poly.pdbx_seq_one_letter_code
_entity_poly.pdbx_strand_id
1 'polypeptide(L)' 'MRVNNGLTPQELEAYGISDVHDIVYNPSYDLLYQKSSIRA' A
#
# COMPACT_ATOMS: atom_id res chain seq x y z
N MET A 1 0.22 20.10 11.16
CA MET A 1 -0.34 18.74 10.97
C MET A 1 0.38 18.11 9.78
N ARG A 2 1.07 16.97 9.98
CA ARG A 2 1.62 16.20 8.86
C ARG A 2 0.43 15.53 8.16
N VAL A 3 0.06 16.04 6.99
CA VAL A 3 -0.94 15.46 6.10
C VAL A 3 -0.35 14.22 5.43
N ASN A 4 -0.13 13.17 6.22
CA ASN A 4 0.38 11.89 5.73
C ASN A 4 -0.82 10.94 5.55
N ASN A 5 -1.52 11.04 4.42
CA ASN A 5 -2.65 10.17 4.11
C ASN A 5 -2.22 8.74 3.68
N GLY A 6 -1.03 8.28 4.09
CA GLY A 6 -0.48 7.00 3.64
C GLY A 6 0.60 6.45 4.57
N LEU A 7 0.79 5.14 4.51
CA LEU A 7 1.87 4.42 5.16
C LEU A 7 3.18 4.68 4.42
N THR A 8 4.26 4.99 5.12
CA THR A 8 5.58 5.25 4.50
C THR A 8 6.46 3.99 4.52
N PRO A 9 7.40 3.84 3.57
CA PRO A 9 8.38 2.75 3.61
C PRO A 9 9.20 2.74 4.91
N GLN A 10 9.54 3.91 5.46
CA GLN A 10 10.30 4.02 6.72
C GLN A 10 9.53 3.46 7.93
N GLU A 11 8.20 3.61 7.95
CA GLU A 11 7.36 2.99 8.98
C GLU A 11 7.32 1.46 8.82
N LEU A 12 7.46 0.94 7.60
CA LEU A 12 7.53 -0.48 7.30
C LEU A 12 8.89 -1.11 7.67
N GLU A 13 9.98 -0.35 7.55
CA GLU A 13 11.31 -0.79 7.97
C GLU A 13 11.38 -1.11 9.47
N ALA A 14 10.62 -0.39 10.30
CA ALA A 14 10.49 -0.69 11.73
C ALA A 14 9.91 -2.09 12.02
N TYR A 15 9.19 -2.66 11.05
CA TYR A 15 8.67 -4.02 11.09
C TYR A 15 9.56 -5.04 10.36
N GLY A 16 10.75 -4.62 9.90
CA GLY A 16 11.69 -5.46 9.15
C GLY A 16 11.30 -5.66 7.69
N ILE A 17 10.35 -4.87 7.17
CA ILE A 17 9.96 -4.91 5.76
C ILE A 17 10.82 -3.90 5.01
N SER A 18 11.79 -4.40 4.25
CA SER A 18 12.72 -3.62 3.42
C SER A 18 12.43 -3.80 1.93
N ASP A 19 13.01 -2.93 1.09
CA ASP A 19 12.88 -2.97 -0.38
C ASP A 19 11.42 -2.81 -0.87
N VAL A 20 10.66 -1.95 -0.17
CA VAL A 20 9.29 -1.60 -0.56
C VAL A 20 9.33 -0.65 -1.76
N HIS A 21 8.80 -1.11 -2.90
CA HIS A 21 8.72 -0.29 -4.11
C HIS A 21 7.43 0.52 -4.22
N ASP A 22 6.30 -0.05 -3.81
CA ASP A 22 4.99 0.59 -3.93
C ASP A 22 4.09 0.21 -2.75
N ILE A 23 3.33 1.18 -2.26
CA ILE A 23 2.41 1.03 -1.13
C ILE A 23 1.04 1.56 -1.56
N VAL A 24 0.09 0.64 -1.72
CA VAL A 24 -1.31 1.00 -1.89
C VAL A 24 -2.00 0.95 -0.54
N TYR A 25 -1.95 2.07 0.17
CA TYR A 25 -2.62 2.22 1.47
C TYR A 25 -4.10 2.58 1.29
N ASN A 26 -4.98 1.84 1.97
CA ASN A 26 -6.44 2.01 1.89
C ASN A 26 -6.98 2.00 0.44
N PRO A 27 -6.78 0.89 -0.32
CA PRO A 27 -7.28 0.79 -1.68
C PRO A 27 -8.81 0.86 -1.73
N SER A 28 -9.36 1.45 -2.79
CA SER A 28 -10.79 1.44 -3.06
C SER A 28 -11.27 0.04 -3.49
N TYR A 29 -12.57 -0.24 -3.33
CA TYR A 29 -13.18 -1.48 -3.78
C TYR A 29 -13.01 -1.72 -5.28
N ASP A 30 -13.06 -0.66 -6.10
CA ASP A 30 -12.86 -0.76 -7.54
C ASP A 30 -11.45 -1.29 -7.86
N LEU A 31 -10.43 -0.79 -7.17
CA LEU A 31 -9.05 -1.22 -7.36
C LEU A 31 -8.85 -2.68 -6.93
N LEU A 32 -9.47 -3.09 -5.82
CA LEU A 32 -9.46 -4.49 -5.35
C LEU A 32 -10.14 -5.42 -6.37
N TYR A 33 -11.30 -5.02 -6.88
CA TYR A 33 -12.04 -5.79 -7.88
C TYR A 33 -11.26 -5.93 -9.18
N GLN A 34 -10.69 -4.84 -9.68
CA GLN A 34 -9.85 -4.84 -10.87
C GLN A 34 -8.64 -5.78 -10.71
N LYS A 35 -7.93 -5.72 -9.57
CA LYS A 35 -6.75 -6.56 -9.33
C LYS A 35 -7.09 -8.05 -9.19
N SER A 36 -8.26 -8.38 -8.65
CA SER A 36 -8.72 -9.77 -8.54
C SER A 36 -9.13 -10.35 -9.89
N SER A 37 -9.76 -9.54 -10.75
CA SER A 37 -10.25 -9.99 -12.06
C SER A 37 -9.13 -10.34 -13.05
N ILE A 38 -8.01 -9.61 -13.00
CA ILE A 38 -6.84 -9.87 -13.87
C ILE A 38 -6.03 -11.13 -13.50
N ARG A 39 -6.36 -11.80 -12.39
CA ARG A 39 -5.66 -13.02 -11.93
C ARG A 39 -6.49 -14.30 -12.10
N ALA A 40 -7.70 -14.19 -12.63
CA ALA A 40 -8.60 -15.32 -12.91
C ALA A 40 -8.40 -15.86 -14.34
#